data_AF-A0A7I0J7W5-F1
#
_entry.id   AF-A0A7I0J7W5-F1
#
_cell.length_a   1.000
_cell.length_b   1.000
_cell.length_c   1.000
_cell.angle_alpha   90.00
_cell.angle_beta   90.00
_cell.angle_gamma   90.00
#
_symmetry.space_group_name_H-M   'P 1'
#
loop_
_entity.id
_entity.type
_entity.pdbx_description
1 polymer ?
#
loop_
_entity_poly.entity_id
_entity_poly.type
_entity_poly.pdbx_seq_one_letter_code
_entity_poly.pdbx_strand_id
1 'polypeptide(L)'
;FKGRASPGNDSPFAPVYPSTDTSVPQRKQDFAQAKQLMQAAGVGKGFKVTLTTARFVELPDYAQLIQNWVKEIGIELQLNMLPLGAYYGDAVFGK
;
A
#
# COMPACT_ATOMS: atom_id res chain seq x y z
N PHE A 1 -14.30 -0.83 -10.80
CA PHE A 1 -13.36 -1.72 -11.51
C PHE A 1 -13.78 -2.17 -12.92
N LYS A 2 -14.91 -1.71 -13.52
CA LYS A 2 -15.40 -2.22 -14.83
C LYS A 2 -15.41 -3.76 -14.95
N GLY A 3 -15.64 -4.47 -13.84
CA GLY A 3 -15.57 -5.94 -13.77
C GLY A 3 -14.18 -6.58 -13.86
N ARG A 4 -13.09 -5.79 -13.86
CA ARG A 4 -11.71 -6.27 -14.06
C ARG A 4 -10.89 -6.44 -12.78
N ALA A 5 -11.47 -6.14 -11.62
CA ALA A 5 -10.81 -6.30 -10.33
C ALA A 5 -11.84 -6.39 -9.19
N SER A 6 -11.40 -6.93 -8.06
CA SER A 6 -12.12 -6.98 -6.79
C SER A 6 -11.33 -6.20 -5.73
N PRO A 7 -11.98 -5.61 -4.72
CA PRO A 7 -11.28 -5.03 -3.57
C PRO A 7 -10.41 -6.09 -2.87
N GLY A 8 -9.16 -5.73 -2.59
CA GLY A 8 -8.36 -6.47 -1.61
C GLY A 8 -8.77 -6.01 -0.21
N ASN A 9 -9.19 -6.94 0.65
CA ASN A 9 -9.63 -6.61 2.01
C ASN A 9 -9.04 -7.59 3.03
N ASP A 10 -7.86 -7.24 3.55
CA ASP A 10 -7.24 -7.91 4.70
C ASP A 10 -7.12 -9.44 4.58
N SER A 11 -6.94 -9.92 3.35
CA SER A 11 -6.71 -11.33 3.05
C SER A 11 -5.61 -11.48 2.00
N PRO A 12 -4.70 -12.46 2.16
CA PRO A 12 -3.68 -12.75 1.14
C PRO A 12 -4.26 -13.44 -0.11
N PHE A 13 -5.47 -13.98 -0.04
CA PHE A 13 -6.11 -14.71 -1.13
C PHE A 13 -7.28 -13.91 -1.73
N ALA A 14 -7.41 -13.97 -3.06
CA ALA A 14 -8.56 -13.39 -3.75
C ALA A 14 -9.89 -14.04 -3.28
N PRO A 15 -11.02 -13.30 -3.25
CA PRO A 15 -12.30 -13.82 -2.72
C PRO A 15 -12.87 -15.08 -3.39
N VAL A 16 -12.32 -15.49 -4.53
CA VAL A 16 -12.71 -16.74 -5.22
C VAL A 16 -12.15 -17.99 -4.53
N TYR A 17 -11.10 -17.84 -3.72
CA TYR A 17 -10.50 -18.96 -3.02
C TYR A 17 -11.30 -19.31 -1.75
N PRO A 18 -11.61 -20.60 -1.51
CA PRO A 18 -12.34 -21.02 -0.31
C PRO A 18 -11.66 -20.67 1.01
N SER A 19 -10.35 -20.42 0.99
CA SER A 19 -9.55 -20.02 2.15
C SER A 19 -9.64 -18.53 2.49
N THR A 20 -10.36 -17.72 1.71
CA THR A 20 -10.54 -16.30 2.00
C THR A 20 -11.65 -16.10 3.03
N ASP A 21 -11.30 -15.54 4.20
CA ASP A 21 -12.30 -15.02 5.14
C ASP A 21 -12.97 -13.77 4.56
N THR A 22 -14.23 -13.90 4.16
CA THR A 22 -15.04 -12.80 3.62
C THR A 22 -15.85 -12.06 4.69
N SER A 23 -15.70 -12.39 5.97
CA SER A 23 -16.42 -11.73 7.07
C SER A 23 -15.86 -10.36 7.44
N VAL A 24 -14.60 -10.10 7.09
CA VAL A 24 -13.95 -8.81 7.34
C VAL A 24 -14.64 -7.71 6.53
N PRO A 25 -15.19 -6.65 7.15
CA PRO A 25 -15.83 -5.56 6.42
C PRO A 25 -14.78 -4.69 5.72
N GLN A 26 -15.11 -4.16 4.54
CA GLN A 26 -14.24 -3.24 3.81
C GLN A 26 -14.11 -1.91 4.55
N ARG A 27 -12.87 -1.46 4.79
CA ARG A 27 -12.61 -0.14 5.39
C ARG A 27 -13.06 0.98 4.45
N LYS A 28 -13.74 1.97 5.01
CA LYS A 28 -14.03 3.25 4.34
C LYS A 28 -12.91 4.24 4.63
N GLN A 29 -12.73 5.19 3.73
CA GLN A 29 -11.80 6.29 3.97
C GLN A 29 -12.28 7.14 5.14
N ASP A 30 -11.44 7.26 6.17
CA ASP A 30 -11.68 8.11 7.33
C ASP A 30 -10.38 8.78 7.76
N PHE A 31 -10.18 10.03 7.33
CA PHE A 31 -8.98 10.79 7.67
C PHE A 31 -8.96 11.26 9.12
N ALA A 32 -10.12 11.42 9.76
CA ALA A 32 -10.19 11.83 11.16
C ALA A 32 -9.70 10.69 12.05
N GLN A 33 -10.22 9.48 11.82
CA GLN A 33 -9.78 8.28 12.52
C GLN A 33 -8.30 7.97 12.23
N ALA A 34 -7.85 8.12 10.98
CA ALA A 34 -6.45 7.94 10.64
C ALA A 34 -5.52 8.89 11.42
N LYS A 35 -5.88 10.18 11.53
CA LYS A 35 -5.10 11.16 12.34
C LYS A 35 -5.10 10.82 13.82
N GLN A 36 -6.23 10.35 14.37
CA GLN A 36 -6.32 9.88 15.76
C GLN A 36 -5.38 8.70 16.01
N LEU A 37 -5.34 7.71 15.10
CA LEU A 37 -4.44 6.57 15.20
C LEU A 37 -2.96 7.00 15.14
N MET A 38 -2.62 7.94 14.25
CA MET A 38 -1.28 8.51 14.16
C MET A 38 -0.85 9.20 15.46
N GLN A 39 -1.77 9.92 16.11
CA GLN A 39 -1.53 10.58 17.40
C GLN A 39 -1.36 9.56 18.53
N ALA A 40 -2.22 8.53 18.59
CA ALA A 40 -2.11 7.44 19.55
C ALA A 40 -0.79 6.66 19.41
N ALA A 41 -0.27 6.54 18.18
CA ALA A 41 1.02 5.94 17.87
C ALA A 41 2.23 6.86 18.16
N GLY A 42 2.02 8.09 18.66
CA GLY A 42 3.10 9.04 18.95
C GLY A 42 3.69 9.75 17.73
N VAL A 43 3.13 9.53 16.54
CA VAL A 43 3.58 10.10 15.25
C VAL A 43 2.57 11.08 14.67
N GLY A 44 1.77 11.73 15.53
CA GLY A 44 0.69 12.63 15.11
C GLY A 44 1.14 13.86 14.31
N LYS A 45 2.44 14.19 14.33
CA LYS A 45 3.05 15.23 13.48
C LYS A 45 3.45 14.72 12.09
N GLY A 46 3.21 13.45 11.80
CA GLY A 46 3.68 12.77 10.61
C GLY A 46 5.10 12.24 10.76
N PHE A 47 5.57 11.58 9.70
CA PHE A 47 6.92 11.03 9.58
C PHE A 47 7.31 10.92 8.11
N LYS A 48 8.62 10.74 7.87
CA LYS A 48 9.16 10.43 6.54
C LYS A 48 9.31 8.93 6.37
N VAL A 49 8.94 8.40 5.22
CA VAL A 49 9.12 6.99 4.89
C VAL A 49 9.32 6.81 3.40
N THR A 50 10.02 5.73 3.01
CA THR A 50 10.24 5.39 1.61
C THR A 50 9.31 4.24 1.20
N LEU A 51 8.59 4.41 0.09
CA LEU A 51 7.94 3.32 -0.63
C LEU A 51 8.84 2.91 -1.79
N THR A 52 9.38 1.70 -1.71
CA THR A 52 10.12 1.07 -2.80
C THR A 52 9.15 0.28 -3.67
N THR A 53 9.17 0.50 -4.99
CA THR A 53 8.35 -0.23 -5.96
C THR A 53 9.13 -0.48 -7.25
N ALA A 54 8.67 -1.42 -8.07
CA ALA A 54 9.22 -1.63 -9.41
C ALA A 54 8.68 -0.59 -10.40
N ARG A 55 9.54 -0.14 -11.32
CA ARG A 55 9.14 0.57 -12.54
C ARG A 55 8.61 -0.42 -13.56
N PHE A 56 7.39 -0.88 -13.34
CA PHE A 56 6.73 -1.86 -14.17
C PHE A 56 5.23 -1.55 -14.25
N VAL A 57 4.70 -1.54 -15.47
CA VAL A 57 3.27 -1.29 -15.77
C VAL A 57 2.74 -0.04 -15.04
N GLU A 58 1.55 -0.09 -14.45
CA GLU A 58 0.88 0.97 -13.69
C GLU A 58 1.40 1.15 -12.25
N LEU A 59 2.39 0.36 -11.80
CA LEU A 59 2.91 0.47 -10.42
C LEU A 59 3.41 1.88 -10.05
N PRO A 60 4.11 2.63 -10.93
CA PRO A 60 4.50 4.01 -10.64
C PRO A 60 3.30 4.93 -10.39
N ASP A 61 2.23 4.79 -11.19
CA ASP A 61 1.02 5.61 -11.06
C ASP A 61 0.31 5.31 -9.74
N TYR A 62 0.22 4.04 -9.36
CA TYR A 62 -0.35 3.64 -8.07
C TYR A 62 0.48 4.15 -6.89
N ALA A 63 1.81 4.11 -6.98
CA ALA A 63 2.69 4.65 -5.96
C ALA A 63 2.49 6.17 -5.78
N GLN A 64 2.27 6.89 -6.87
CA GLN A 64 1.97 8.33 -6.84
C GLN A 64 0.61 8.64 -6.19
N LEU A 65 -0.40 7.80 -6.43
CA LEU A 65 -1.70 7.90 -5.74
C LEU A 65 -1.54 7.70 -4.23
N ILE A 66 -0.80 6.66 -3.81
CA ILE A 66 -0.52 6.40 -2.39
C ILE A 66 0.22 7.60 -1.78
N GLN A 67 1.25 8.12 -2.45
CA GLN A 67 1.97 9.31 -2.00
C GLN A 67 1.02 10.49 -1.75
N ASN A 68 0.02 10.69 -2.62
CA ASN A 68 -0.94 11.78 -2.44
C ASN A 68 -1.91 11.52 -1.30
N TRP A 69 -2.40 10.30 -1.12
CA TRP A 69 -3.33 9.97 -0.03
C TRP A 69 -2.71 10.11 1.35
N VAL A 70 -1.44 9.70 1.52
CA VAL A 70 -0.80 9.73 2.84
C VAL A 70 -0.36 11.14 3.27
N LYS A 71 -0.27 12.10 2.34
CA LYS A 71 -0.07 13.53 2.66
C LYS A 71 -1.19 14.09 3.53
N GLU A 72 -2.43 13.63 3.33
CA GLU A 72 -3.60 14.07 4.11
C GLU A 72 -3.48 13.79 5.61
N ILE A 73 -2.62 12.84 5.98
CA ILE A 73 -2.32 12.46 7.37
C ILE A 73 -0.89 12.81 7.80
N GLY A 74 -0.20 13.66 7.03
CA GLY A 74 1.11 14.21 7.36
C GLY A 74 2.31 13.31 7.06
N ILE A 75 2.13 12.21 6.32
CA ILE A 75 3.25 11.34 5.94
C ILE A 75 3.94 11.91 4.70
N GLU A 76 5.25 12.11 4.80
CA GLU A 76 6.11 12.44 3.66
C GLU A 76 6.63 11.13 3.05
N LEU A 77 5.98 10.68 1.98
CA LEU A 77 6.34 9.44 1.30
C LEU A 77 7.32 9.70 0.16
N GLN A 78 8.57 9.26 0.31
CA GLN A 78 9.55 9.24 -0.78
C GLN A 78 9.33 8.00 -1.64
N LEU A 79 9.25 8.17 -2.97
CA LEU A 79 9.17 7.04 -3.89
C LEU A 79 10.57 6.63 -4.35
N ASN A 80 10.92 5.36 -4.14
CA ASN A 80 12.12 4.73 -4.69
C ASN A 80 11.71 3.70 -5.74
N MET A 81 11.78 4.08 -7.01
CA MET A 81 11.29 3.25 -8.10
C MET A 81 12.45 2.57 -8.82
N LEU A 82 12.56 1.24 -8.65
CA LEU A 82 13.67 0.43 -9.14
C LEU A 82 13.34 -0.25 -10.48
N PRO A 83 14.33 -0.50 -11.36
CA PRO A 83 14.16 -1.48 -12.44
C PRO A 83 13.72 -2.85 -11.88
N LEU A 84 12.94 -3.61 -12.66
CA LEU A 84 12.33 -4.87 -12.19
C LEU A 84 13.35 -5.88 -11.64
N GLY A 85 14.49 -6.06 -12.33
CA GLY A 85 15.56 -6.96 -11.87
C GLY A 85 16.19 -6.50 -10.55
N ALA A 86 16.37 -5.19 -10.35
CA ALA A 86 16.87 -4.67 -9.08
C ALA A 86 15.83 -4.76 -7.95
N TYR A 87 14.54 -4.69 -8.28
CA TYR A 87 13.45 -4.83 -7.30
C TYR A 87 13.32 -6.26 -6.76
N TYR A 88 13.40 -7.27 -7.62
CA TYR A 88 13.35 -8.68 -7.21
C TYR A 88 14.72 -9.27 -6.82
N GLY A 89 15.81 -8.54 -7.08
CA GLY A 89 17.17 -8.99 -6.88
C GLY A 89 17.60 -10.03 -7.92
N ASP A 90 18.80 -10.59 -7.73
CA ASP A 90 19.44 -11.51 -8.69
C ASP A 90 18.75 -12.89 -8.79
N ALA A 91 17.68 -13.13 -8.03
CA ALA A 91 17.00 -14.42 -7.92
C ALA A 91 17.94 -15.60 -7.60
N VAL A 92 19.07 -15.33 -6.92
CA VAL A 92 20.02 -16.35 -6.47
C VAL A 92 19.68 -16.73 -5.04
N PHE A 93 19.33 -18.00 -4.81
CA PHE A 93 19.06 -18.53 -3.48
C PHE A 93 20.30 -18.41 -2.58
N GLY A 94 20.16 -17.81 -1.40
CA GLY A 94 21.22 -17.74 -0.38
C GLY A 94 22.25 -16.62 -0.56
N LYS A 95 21.95 -15.59 -1.37
CA LYS A 95 22.67 -14.31 -1.35
C LYS A 95 21.89 -13.24 -0.61
#